data_AF-A0A3C1EZL1-F1
#
_entry.id   AF-A0A3C1EZL1-F1
#
_cell.length_a   1.000
_cell.length_b   1.000
_cell.length_c   1.000
_cell.angle_alpha   90.00
_cell.angle_beta   90.00
_cell.angle_gamma   90.00
#
_symmetry.space_group_name_H-M   'P 1'
#
loop_
_entity.id
_entity.type
_entity.pdbx_description
1 polymer ?
#
loop_
_entity_poly.entity_id
_entity_poly.type
_entity_poly.pdbx_seq_one_letter_code
_entity_poly.pdbx_strand_id
1 'polypeptide(L)' 'MKLPLNKTKIVCTIRPSSRASYVLKEMIKNGMSIVRNG' A
#
# COMPACT_ATOMS: atom_id res chain seq x y z
N MET A 1 -22.41 0.53 -10.20
CA MET A 1 -21.90 0.72 -8.83
C MET A 1 -21.17 2.07 -8.78
N LYS A 2 -21.70 3.10 -8.10
CA LYS A 2 -21.01 4.39 -7.92
C LYS A 2 -19.92 4.20 -6.87
N LEU A 3 -18.67 4.02 -7.30
CA LEU A 3 -17.53 4.02 -6.40
C LEU A 3 -17.37 5.43 -5.82
N PRO A 4 -17.06 5.59 -4.52
CA PRO A 4 -16.86 6.92 -3.93
C PRO A 4 -15.71 7.63 -4.63
N LEU A 5 -15.97 8.87 -5.08
CA LEU A 5 -15.01 9.70 -5.82
C LEU A 5 -13.70 9.90 -5.04
N ASN A 6 -13.83 9.99 -3.72
CA ASN A 6 -12.74 10.24 -2.77
C ASN A 6 -12.60 9.04 -1.82
N LYS A 7 -12.11 7.91 -2.33
CA LYS A 7 -11.73 6.79 -1.46
C LYS A 7 -10.40 7.12 -0.77
N THR A 8 -10.36 7.09 0.56
CA THR A 8 -9.10 7.20 1.32
C THR A 8 -8.15 6.09 0.89
N LYS A 9 -6.95 6.46 0.45
CA LYS A 9 -5.91 5.53 0.01
C LYS A 9 -4.82 5.43 1.08
N ILE A 10 -4.35 4.22 1.35
CA ILE A 10 -3.21 3.98 2.22
C ILE A 10 -1.94 4.03 1.37
N VAL A 11 -1.07 4.99 1.69
CA VAL A 11 0.23 5.20 1.02
C VAL A 11 1.34 4.80 1.99
N CYS A 12 2.22 3.89 1.57
CA CYS A 12 3.36 3.45 2.38
C CYS A 12 4.68 3.78 1.69
N THR A 13 5.67 4.27 2.45
CA THR A 13 7.02 4.48 1.93
C THR A 13 7.80 3.18 2.06
N ILE A 14 8.40 2.70 0.98
CA ILE A 14 9.21 1.48 1.03
C ILE A 14 10.63 1.82 1.47
N ARG A 15 11.13 1.07 2.45
CA ARG A 15 12.46 1.18 3.07
C ARG A 15 13.04 -0.22 3.28
N PRO A 16 14.29 -0.37 3.75
CA PRO A 16 14.90 -1.70 3.93
C PRO A 16 14.03 -2.69 4.72
N SER A 17 13.29 -2.23 5.72
CA SER A 17 12.37 -3.05 6.53
C SER A 17 11.14 -3.58 5.77
N SER A 18 10.70 -2.91 4.70
CA SER A 18 9.49 -3.24 3.95
C SER A 18 9.75 -3.73 2.52
N ARG A 19 11.02 -3.89 2.13
CA ARG A 19 11.43 -4.31 0.78
C ARG A 19 11.28 -5.81 0.52
N ALA A 20 11.19 -6.61 1.58
CA ALA A 20 11.02 -8.05 1.44
C ALA A 20 9.65 -8.41 0.83
N SER A 21 9.64 -9.35 -0.10
CA SER A 21 8.44 -9.69 -0.89
C SER A 21 7.29 -10.24 -0.05
N TYR A 22 7.58 -10.94 1.05
CA TYR A 22 6.56 -11.44 1.97
C TYR A 22 5.87 -10.29 2.73
N VAL A 23 6.64 -9.30 3.19
CA VAL A 23 6.12 -8.09 3.85
C VAL A 23 5.23 -7.31 2.88
N LEU A 24 5.69 -7.11 1.64
CA LEU A 24 4.92 -6.38 0.63
C LEU A 24 3.57 -7.04 0.33
N LYS A 25 3.54 -8.38 0.24
CA LYS A 25 2.30 -9.15 0.06
C LYS A 25 1.34 -8.95 1.22
N GLU A 26 1.84 -8.92 2.45
CA GLU A 26 1.04 -8.69 3.63
C GLU A 26 0.48 -7.26 3.67
N MET A 27 1.30 -6.26 3.31
CA MET A 27 0.88 -4.86 3.20
C MET A 27 -0.25 -4.68 2.18
N ILE A 28 -0.16 -5.33 1.01
CA ILE A 28 -1.23 -5.29 -0.01
C ILE A 28 -2.52 -5.91 0.53
N LYS A 29 -2.44 -7.08 1.17
CA LYS A 29 -3.60 -7.74 1.78
C LYS A 29 -4.25 -6.89 2.87
N ASN A 30 -3.45 -6.13 3.62
CA ASN A 30 -3.90 -5.22 4.67
C ASN A 30 -4.38 -3.84 4.14
N GLY A 31 -4.42 -3.63 2.82
CA GLY A 31 -5.04 -2.46 2.22
C GLY A 31 -4.09 -1.37 1.73
N MET A 32 -2.78 -1.62 1.67
CA MET A 32 -1.84 -0.73 0.99
C MET A 32 -2.24 -0.54 -0.48
N SER A 33 -2.44 0.71 -0.90
CA SER A 33 -2.90 1.04 -2.25
C SER A 33 -1.82 1.68 -3.11
N ILE A 34 -0.88 2.40 -2.51
CA ILE A 34 0.18 3.12 -3.23
C ILE A 34 1.50 2.91 -2.49
N VAL A 35 2.53 2.60 -3.26
CA VAL A 35 3.93 2.61 -2.80
C VAL A 35 4.55 3.96 -3.13
N ARG A 36 5.17 4.59 -2.14
CA ARG A 36 6.05 5.73 -2.32
C ARG A 36 7.50 5.25 -2.26
N ASN A 37 8.26 5.50 -3.33
CA ASN A 37 9.71 5.32 -3.30
C ASN A 37 10.32 6.45 -2.46
N GLY A 38 11.18 6.09 -1.51
CA GLY A 38 11.91 7.03 -0.67
C GLY A 38 13.15 6.41 -0.08
#